data_AF-A0A661AHT7-F1
#
_entry.id   AF-A0A661AHT7-F1
#
_cell.length_a   1.000
_cell.length_b   1.000
_cell.length_c   1.000
_cell.angle_alpha   90.00
_cell.angle_beta   90.00
_cell.angle_gamma   90.00
#
_symmetry.space_group_name_H-M   'P 1'
#
loop_
_entity.id
_entity.type
_entity.pdbx_description
1 polymer ?
#
loop_
_entity_poly.entity_id
_entity_poly.type
_entity_poly.pdbx_seq_one_letter_code
_entity_poly.pdbx_strand_id
1 'polypeptide(L)'
;MVASLFSIIAASLVIERVVEQIAEFIPRKRRKRITWIISTIIALLFTFGAKAGIFQELGLLKEGYPWVPYLDYFLTGLLIGGGTDPVHSVVHGLEKKKEELKYRAERAKKDAS
;
A
#
# COMPACT_ATOMS: atom_id res chain seq x y z
N MET A 1 -23.16 7.37 5.33
CA MET A 1 -22.39 7.25 4.07
C MET A 1 -21.75 8.56 3.62
N VAL A 2 -22.48 9.67 3.51
CA VAL A 2 -21.85 10.95 3.08
C VAL A 2 -20.89 11.52 4.13
N ALA A 3 -21.25 11.43 5.42
CA ALA A 3 -20.40 11.92 6.51
C ALA A 3 -19.07 11.16 6.65
N SER A 4 -19.03 9.86 6.35
CA SER A 4 -17.80 9.07 6.41
C SER A 4 -16.81 9.46 5.30
N LEU A 5 -17.31 9.74 4.09
CA LEU A 5 -16.47 10.22 2.98
C LEU A 5 -15.83 11.59 3.28
N PHE A 6 -16.60 12.53 3.84
CA PHE A 6 -16.05 13.84 4.25
C PHE A 6 -14.98 13.70 5.33
N SER A 7 -15.17 12.76 6.26
CA SER A 7 -14.20 12.48 7.34
C SER A 7 -12.89 11.91 6.78
N ILE A 8 -12.98 11.04 5.77
CA ILE A 8 -11.82 10.46 5.08
C ILE A 8 -11.06 11.53 4.29
N ILE A 9 -11.76 12.40 3.58
CA ILE A 9 -11.15 13.51 2.83
C ILE A 9 -10.48 14.50 3.80
N ALA A 10 -11.14 14.84 4.91
CA ALA A 10 -10.57 15.72 5.93
C ALA A 10 -9.31 15.09 6.57
N ALA A 11 -9.35 13.80 6.91
CA ALA A 11 -8.20 13.08 7.43
C ALA A 11 -7.04 13.03 6.42
N SER A 12 -7.34 12.83 5.14
CA SER A 12 -6.36 12.87 4.05
C SER A 12 -5.63 14.22 3.99
N LEU A 13 -6.35 15.35 4.13
CA LEU A 13 -5.74 16.69 4.14
C LEU A 13 -4.84 16.91 5.35
N VAL A 14 -5.23 16.39 6.52
CA VAL A 14 -4.39 16.48 7.74
C VAL A 14 -3.11 15.65 7.58
N ILE A 15 -3.22 14.44 7.03
CA ILE A 15 -2.07 13.58 6.76
C ILE A 15 -1.12 14.28 5.78
N GLU A 16 -1.63 14.90 4.72
CA GLU A 16 -0.82 15.63 3.75
C GLU A 16 -0.02 16.77 4.40
N ARG A 17 -0.66 17.55 5.29
CA ARG A 17 0.01 18.62 6.07
C ARG A 17 1.10 18.10 7.00
N VAL A 18 0.84 16.98 7.68
CA VAL A 18 1.82 16.34 8.58
C VAL A 18 3.00 15.78 7.77
N VAL A 19 2.73 15.19 6.61
CA VAL A 19 3.76 14.66 5.71
C VAL A 19 4.62 15.79 5.15
N GLU A 20 4.04 16.93 4.77
CA GLU A 20 4.80 18.11 4.33
C GLU A 20 5.74 18.65 5.41
N GLN A 21 5.26 18.78 6.66
CA GLN A 21 6.08 19.22 7.78
C GLN A 21 7.25 18.27 8.05
N ILE A 22 7.04 16.96 7.95
CA ILE A 22 8.12 15.99 8.15
C ILE A 22 9.08 16.00 6.94
N ALA A 23 8.58 16.26 5.73
CA ALA A 23 9.38 16.35 4.52
C ALA A 23 10.35 17.54 4.51
N GLU A 24 10.11 18.61 5.27
CA GLU A 24 11.07 19.71 5.46
C GLU A 24 12.30 19.31 6.28
N PHE A 25 12.16 18.34 7.18
CA PHE A 25 13.25 17.85 8.04
C PHE A 25 14.20 16.87 7.33
N ILE A 26 13.91 16.47 6.08
CA ILE A 26 14.60 15.36 5.41
C ILE A 26 15.57 15.85 4.32
N PRO A 27 16.85 15.40 4.32
CA PRO A 27 17.85 15.82 3.34
C PRO A 27 17.50 15.43 1.89
N ARG A 28 17.65 16.40 0.98
CA ARG A 28 17.17 16.39 -0.43
C ARG A 28 17.52 15.13 -1.24
N LYS A 29 18.68 14.48 -1.00
CA LYS A 29 19.13 13.31 -1.78
C LYS A 29 18.27 12.05 -1.59
N ARG A 30 17.56 11.90 -0.47
CA ARG A 30 16.69 10.74 -0.21
C ARG A 30 15.24 11.09 0.12
N ARG A 31 14.89 12.38 -0.03
CA ARG A 31 13.57 12.94 0.34
C ARG A 31 12.41 12.13 -0.20
N LYS A 32 12.36 11.83 -1.51
CA LYS A 32 11.28 11.01 -2.09
C LYS A 32 11.07 9.66 -1.40
N ARG A 33 12.15 8.90 -1.16
CA ARG A 33 12.04 7.54 -0.59
C ARG A 33 11.70 7.58 0.89
N ILE A 34 12.28 8.53 1.63
CA ILE A 34 12.04 8.68 3.07
C ILE A 34 10.63 9.25 3.32
N THR A 35 10.21 10.27 2.57
CA THR A 35 8.85 10.81 2.64
C THR A 35 7.81 9.74 2.33
N TRP A 36 8.08 8.87 1.35
CA TRP A 36 7.20 7.74 1.02
C TRP A 36 7.12 6.67 2.13
N ILE A 37 8.27 6.32 2.74
CA ILE A 37 8.29 5.39 3.88
C ILE A 37 7.53 6.00 5.07
N ILE A 38 7.75 7.28 5.35
CA ILE A 38 7.10 7.98 6.46
C ILE A 38 5.61 8.15 6.22
N SER A 39 5.17 8.51 5.02
CA SER A 39 3.74 8.60 4.69
C SER A 39 3.05 7.24 4.84
N THR A 40 3.71 6.17 4.40
CA THR A 40 3.22 4.80 4.55
C THR A 40 3.11 4.41 6.02
N ILE A 41 4.14 4.69 6.84
CA ILE A 41 4.12 4.39 8.28
C ILE A 41 3.03 5.18 9.01
N ILE A 42 2.88 6.48 8.71
CA ILE A 42 1.87 7.34 9.34
C ILE A 42 0.46 6.88 8.93
N ALA A 43 0.23 6.59 7.66
CA ALA A 43 -1.05 6.08 7.19
C ALA A 43 -1.39 4.71 7.79
N LEU A 44 -0.40 3.83 7.95
CA LEU A 44 -0.58 2.55 8.65
C LEU A 44 -0.95 2.76 10.13
N LEU A 45 -0.21 3.61 10.84
CA LEU A 45 -0.52 3.90 12.25
C LEU A 45 -1.92 4.52 12.39
N PHE A 46 -2.30 5.40 11.47
CA PHE A 46 -3.61 6.03 11.47
C PHE A 46 -4.74 5.02 11.18
N THR A 47 -4.58 4.16 10.19
CA THR A 47 -5.60 3.15 9.82
C THR A 47 -5.75 2.06 10.88
N PHE A 48 -4.65 1.60 11.48
CA PHE A 48 -4.70 0.69 12.63
C PHE A 48 -5.30 1.35 13.88
N GLY A 49 -4.96 2.60 14.16
CA GLY A 49 -5.49 3.35 15.31
C GLY A 49 -6.98 3.69 15.17
N ALA A 50 -7.39 4.11 13.97
CA ALA A 50 -8.78 4.42 13.65
C ALA A 50 -9.65 3.17 13.40
N LYS A 51 -9.02 1.99 13.28
CA LYS A 51 -9.68 0.74 12.86
C LYS A 51 -10.48 0.93 11.56
N ALA A 52 -9.89 1.69 10.63
CA ALA A 52 -10.52 2.06 9.37
C ALA A 52 -10.11 1.06 8.27
N GLY A 53 -11.07 0.23 7.85
CA GLY A 53 -10.89 -0.77 6.79
C GLY A 53 -11.85 -0.52 5.63
N ILE A 54 -11.31 -0.05 4.49
CA ILE A 54 -12.12 0.21 3.28
C ILE A 54 -12.50 -1.12 2.60
N PHE A 55 -11.67 -2.15 2.79
CA PHE A 55 -11.82 -3.55 2.39
C PHE A 55 -13.19 -4.15 2.73
N GLN A 56 -13.51 -4.07 4.01
CA GLN A 56 -14.72 -4.58 4.63
C GLN A 56 -15.91 -3.69 4.28
N GLU A 57 -15.75 -2.37 4.26
CA GLU A 57 -16.82 -1.46 3.83
C GLU A 57 -17.24 -1.69 2.37
N LEU A 58 -16.30 -2.05 1.50
CA LEU A 58 -16.58 -2.41 0.10
C LEU A 58 -17.11 -3.84 -0.07
N GLY A 59 -17.20 -4.62 1.01
CA GLY A 59 -17.65 -6.02 0.98
C GLY A 59 -16.67 -6.98 0.29
N LEU A 60 -15.45 -6.53 0.00
CA LEU A 60 -14.41 -7.34 -0.65
C LEU A 60 -13.78 -8.35 0.32
N LEU A 61 -13.78 -8.04 1.61
CA LEU A 61 -13.32 -8.92 2.67
C LEU A 61 -14.51 -9.34 3.54
N LYS A 62 -14.84 -10.64 3.50
CA LYS A 62 -15.87 -11.22 4.38
C LYS A 62 -15.33 -11.38 5.80
N GLU A 63 -16.09 -10.88 6.76
CA GLU A 63 -15.87 -11.15 8.18
C GLU A 63 -16.06 -12.65 8.44
N GLY A 64 -14.97 -13.35 8.69
CA GLY A 64 -14.98 -14.78 8.97
C GLY A 64 -13.78 -15.25 9.76
N TYR A 65 -12.64 -14.55 9.65
CA TYR A 65 -11.45 -14.84 10.44
C TYR A 65 -11.00 -13.61 11.25
N PRO A 66 -10.49 -13.82 12.48
CA PRO A 66 -10.08 -12.74 13.38
C PRO A 66 -8.89 -11.92 12.85
N TRP A 67 -8.15 -12.42 11.86
CA TRP A 67 -7.04 -11.70 11.21
C TRP A 67 -7.48 -10.81 10.04
N VAL A 68 -8.69 -10.99 9.50
CA VAL A 68 -9.21 -10.23 8.33
C VAL A 68 -9.26 -8.71 8.58
N PRO A 69 -9.69 -8.21 9.76
CA PRO A 69 -9.70 -6.77 10.03
C PRO A 69 -8.28 -6.17 10.01
N TYR A 70 -7.30 -6.90 10.55
CA TYR A 70 -5.90 -6.43 10.55
C TYR A 70 -5.31 -6.39 9.15
N LEU A 71 -5.66 -7.38 8.31
CA LEU A 71 -5.26 -7.35 6.90
C LEU A 71 -5.92 -6.17 6.18
N ASP A 72 -7.18 -5.88 6.47
CA ASP A 72 -7.88 -4.75 5.88
C ASP A 72 -7.24 -3.42 6.26
N TYR A 73 -6.95 -3.19 7.54
CA TYR A 73 -6.27 -1.97 7.99
C TYR A 73 -4.89 -1.83 7.35
N PHE A 74 -4.15 -2.93 7.20
CA PHE A 74 -2.87 -2.94 6.52
C PHE A 74 -2.99 -2.54 5.05
N LEU A 75 -3.92 -3.16 4.31
CA LEU A 75 -4.14 -2.88 2.90
C LEU A 75 -4.65 -1.45 2.70
N THR A 76 -5.54 -0.99 3.56
CA THR A 76 -6.08 0.37 3.56
C THR A 76 -4.97 1.39 3.84
N GLY A 77 -4.13 1.17 4.86
CA GLY A 77 -3.00 2.03 5.18
C GLY A 77 -1.95 2.06 4.08
N LEU A 78 -1.68 0.92 3.43
CA LEU A 78 -0.78 0.83 2.28
C LEU A 78 -1.34 1.59 1.06
N LEU A 79 -2.64 1.47 0.80
CA LEU A 79 -3.31 2.18 -0.30
C LEU A 79 -3.27 3.69 -0.10
N ILE A 80 -3.59 4.16 1.11
CA ILE A 80 -3.63 5.59 1.45
C ILE A 80 -2.22 6.19 1.51
N GLY A 81 -1.28 5.52 2.20
CA GLY A 81 0.05 6.08 2.46
C GLY A 81 1.06 5.84 1.35
N GLY A 82 0.91 4.73 0.63
CA GLY A 82 1.80 4.33 -0.45
C GLY A 82 1.37 4.81 -1.84
N GLY A 83 0.09 5.11 -2.04
CA GLY A 83 -0.48 5.41 -3.34
C GLY A 83 -0.48 4.19 -4.28
N THR A 84 -0.49 4.40 -5.60
CA THR A 84 -0.49 3.32 -6.61
C THR A 84 0.90 2.73 -6.88
N ASP A 85 1.98 3.44 -6.56
CA ASP A 85 3.36 3.01 -6.77
C ASP A 85 3.74 1.65 -6.14
N PRO A 86 3.42 1.34 -4.87
CA PRO A 86 3.74 0.04 -4.27
C PRO A 86 3.03 -1.11 -4.98
N VAL A 87 1.75 -0.93 -5.31
CA VAL A 87 0.98 -1.93 -6.05
C VAL A 87 1.60 -2.17 -7.42
N HIS A 88 1.99 -1.10 -8.11
CA HIS A 88 2.64 -1.19 -9.41
C HIS A 88 4.02 -1.88 -9.32
N SER A 89 4.78 -1.64 -8.25
CA SER A 89 6.09 -2.27 -8.03
C SER A 89 5.98 -3.77 -7.74
N VAL A 90 4.95 -4.18 -7.00
CA VAL A 90 4.66 -5.60 -6.73
C VAL A 90 4.19 -6.31 -7.99
N VAL A 91 3.28 -5.69 -8.76
CA VAL A 91 2.82 -6.23 -10.05
C VAL A 91 4.00 -6.38 -11.01
N HIS A 92 4.86 -5.37 -11.12
CA HIS A 92 6.02 -5.43 -12.00
C HIS A 92 7.05 -6.48 -11.54
N GLY A 93 7.22 -6.65 -10.23
CA GLY A 93 8.05 -7.73 -9.66
C GLY A 93 7.50 -9.13 -9.96
N LEU A 94 6.17 -9.29 -9.93
CA LEU A 94 5.50 -10.54 -10.28
C LEU A 94 5.59 -10.84 -11.78
N GLU A 95 5.43 -9.83 -12.63
CA GLU A 95 5.64 -9.94 -14.09
C GLU A 95 7.06 -10.41 -14.41
N LYS A 96 8.06 -9.78 -13.78
CA LYS A 96 9.46 -10.14 -13.99
C LYS A 96 9.78 -11.57 -13.54
N LYS A 97 9.24 -12.02 -12.41
CA LYS A 97 9.36 -13.42 -11.96
C LYS A 97 8.70 -14.39 -12.93
N LYS A 98 7.55 -14.02 -13.52
CA LYS A 98 6.86 -14.84 -14.51
C LYS A 98 7.69 -15.00 -15.78
N GLU A 99 8.34 -13.93 -16.25
CA GLU A 99 9.28 -13.99 -17.39
C GLU A 99 10.49 -14.88 -17.09
N GLU A 100 11.11 -14.76 -15.91
CA GLU A 100 12.24 -15.61 -15.52
C GLU A 100 11.88 -17.10 -15.48
N LEU A 101 10.70 -17.43 -14.95
CA LEU A 101 10.19 -18.81 -14.92
C LEU A 101 9.90 -19.34 -16.33
N LYS A 102 9.35 -18.50 -17.21
CA LYS A 102 9.10 -18.86 -18.61
C LYS A 102 10.40 -19.12 -19.37
N TYR A 103 11.40 -18.26 -19.19
CA TYR A 103 12.73 -18.44 -19.80
C TYR A 103 13.43 -19.72 -19.32
N ARG A 104 13.33 -20.04 -18.02
CA ARG A 104 13.86 -21.31 -17.47
C ARG A 104 13.15 -22.53 -18.04
N ALA A 105 11.82 -22.49 -18.18
CA ALA A 105 11.05 -23.57 -18.78
C ALA A 105 11.39 -23.78 -20.26
N GLU A 106 11.62 -22.71 -21.02
CA GLU A 106 12.04 -22.78 -22.43
C GLU A 106 13.47 -23.33 -22.59
N ARG A 107 14.41 -22.95 -21.71
CA ARG A 107 15.75 -23.56 -21.68
C ARG A 107 15.70 -25.05 -21.32
N ALA A 108 14.96 -25.42 -20.29
CA ALA A 108 14.82 -26.82 -19.88
C ALA A 108 14.23 -27.69 -20.99
N LYS A 109 13.33 -27.15 -21.84
CA LYS A 109 12.83 -27.85 -23.04
C LYS A 109 13.87 -27.97 -24.14
N LYS A 110 14.75 -26.97 -24.30
CA LYS A 110 15.84 -26.99 -25.28
C LYS A 110 16.96 -27.97 -24.91
N ASP A 111 17.25 -28.09 -23.61
CA ASP A 111 18.27 -29.01 -23.11
C ASP A 111 17.77 -30.48 -23.05
N ALA A 112 16.46 -30.69 -23.19
CA ALA A 112 15.81 -32.01 -23.20
C ALA A 112 15.44 -32.51 -24.62
N SER A 113 15.75 -31.74 -25.66
CA SER A 113 15.52 -32.08 -27.09
C SER A 113 16.84 -32.27 -27.82
#